data_AF-A0A2A4YTN7-F1
#
_entry.id   AF-A0A2A4YTN7-F1
#
_cell.length_a   1.000
_cell.length_b   1.000
_cell.length_c   1.000
_cell.angle_alpha   90.00
_cell.angle_beta   90.00
_cell.angle_gamma   90.00
#
_symmetry.space_group_name_H-M   'P 1'
#
loop_
_entity.id
_entity.type
_entity.pdbx_description
1 polymer ?
#
loop_
_entity_poly.entity_id
_entity_poly.type
_entity_poly.pdbx_seq_one_letter_code
_entity_poly.pdbx_strand_id
1 'polypeptide(L)'
;MSDFNPKEDKIAVVIKDFTLKRKGEGLFNRYSEPYILSMAIDQSGAKAPTINFNVLPFPKVRKGDTVSFDGQGHLIYGPQNPGEFLAYSITFMESDQDVRDAAGVIEGIVKSEAVKVGAKALLVANPTYATAVEVIGKLSDLVISAMKKNKDDELFRRSGTLLRDVTPAYDILRTYTSENDFIKTNVAIIPLKTSNNLGASGKKIELE
;
A
#
# COMPACT_ATOMS: atom_id res chain seq x y z
N MET A 1 26.41 -16.23 4.11
CA MET A 1 24.99 -15.78 4.16
C MET A 1 24.15 -17.02 3.95
N SER A 2 23.20 -17.30 4.84
CA SER A 2 22.21 -18.35 4.57
C SER A 2 21.32 -17.89 3.42
N ASP A 3 20.99 -18.79 2.50
CA ASP A 3 20.01 -18.53 1.45
C ASP A 3 18.64 -18.16 2.07
N PHE A 4 17.86 -17.36 1.35
CA PHE A 4 16.52 -16.95 1.79
C PHE A 4 15.60 -18.17 1.88
N ASN A 5 15.03 -18.43 3.06
CA ASN A 5 14.04 -19.48 3.28
C ASN A 5 12.62 -18.90 3.17
N PRO A 6 11.89 -19.11 2.06
CA PRO A 6 10.59 -18.49 1.85
C PRO A 6 9.50 -18.94 2.84
N LYS A 7 9.70 -20.05 3.57
CA LYS A 7 8.75 -20.54 4.58
C LYS A 7 8.91 -19.87 5.95
N GLU A 8 10.05 -19.23 6.21
CA GLU A 8 10.41 -18.73 7.53
C GLU A 8 10.83 -17.26 7.50
N ASP A 9 11.58 -16.86 6.46
CA ASP A 9 12.15 -15.53 6.36
C ASP A 9 11.08 -14.48 6.07
N LYS A 10 11.31 -13.30 6.64
CA LYS A 10 10.43 -12.15 6.52
C LYS A 10 10.84 -11.30 5.32
N ILE A 11 9.84 -10.74 4.66
CA ILE A 11 10.03 -9.72 3.63
C ILE A 11 9.40 -8.40 4.09
N ALA A 12 9.81 -7.33 3.43
CA ALA A 12 9.09 -6.07 3.43
C ALA A 12 8.83 -5.62 2.00
N VAL A 13 7.67 -5.02 1.79
CA VAL A 13 7.38 -4.26 0.57
C VAL A 13 7.56 -2.79 0.93
N VAL A 14 8.41 -2.10 0.18
CA VAL A 14 8.79 -0.72 0.48
C VAL A 14 8.72 0.17 -0.74
N ILE A 15 8.33 1.42 -0.55
CA ILE A 15 8.53 2.48 -1.54
C ILE A 15 9.91 3.07 -1.30
N LYS A 16 10.79 3.01 -2.31
CA LYS A 16 12.14 3.59 -2.25
C LYS A 16 12.10 5.09 -2.49
N ASP A 17 11.24 5.50 -3.41
CA ASP A 17 11.02 6.90 -3.77
C ASP A 17 9.73 7.05 -4.58
N PHE A 18 9.25 8.29 -4.66
CA PHE A 18 8.31 8.71 -5.68
C PHE A 18 8.60 10.14 -6.17
N THR A 19 8.31 10.40 -7.44
CA THR A 19 8.37 11.72 -8.06
C THR A 19 6.98 12.19 -8.40
N LEU A 20 6.62 13.41 -7.96
CA LEU A 20 5.42 14.10 -8.42
C LEU A 20 5.73 14.75 -9.77
N LYS A 21 5.19 14.22 -10.86
CA LYS A 21 5.45 14.68 -12.24
C LYS A 21 4.70 15.99 -12.53
N ARG A 22 5.22 16.76 -13.49
CA ARG A 22 4.73 18.12 -13.80
C ARG A 22 3.42 18.18 -14.59
N LYS A 23 2.95 17.08 -15.19
CA LYS A 23 1.79 17.07 -16.08
C LYS A 23 0.49 16.94 -15.26
N GLY A 24 -0.15 18.08 -14.98
CA GLY A 24 -1.46 18.16 -14.29
C GLY A 24 -2.08 19.57 -14.14
N GLU A 25 -1.55 20.59 -14.85
CA GLU A 25 -2.01 22.00 -14.95
C GLU A 25 -2.05 22.94 -13.70
N GLY A 26 -2.08 24.25 -14.00
CA GLY A 26 -2.20 25.42 -13.11
C GLY A 26 -0.90 26.16 -12.74
N LEU A 27 -0.68 27.37 -13.27
CA LEU A 27 0.49 28.25 -12.99
C LEU A 27 0.59 28.72 -11.50
N PHE A 28 -0.43 28.44 -10.68
CA PHE A 28 -0.62 29.07 -9.38
C PHE A 28 -0.58 28.12 -8.17
N ASN A 29 -0.62 26.79 -8.35
CA ASN A 29 -0.44 25.83 -7.25
C ASN A 29 1.01 25.33 -7.20
N ARG A 30 1.80 25.96 -6.32
CA ARG A 30 3.24 25.66 -6.15
C ARG A 30 3.52 24.36 -5.39
N TYR A 31 2.57 23.92 -4.57
CA TYR A 31 2.73 22.80 -3.66
C TYR A 31 1.53 21.88 -3.78
N SER A 32 1.81 20.59 -3.61
CA SER A 32 0.84 19.52 -3.53
C SER A 32 0.94 18.85 -2.17
N GLU A 33 -0.16 18.26 -1.75
CA GLU A 33 -0.31 17.55 -0.47
C GLU A 33 -0.57 16.05 -0.74
N PRO A 34 0.37 15.33 -1.41
CA PRO A 34 0.14 13.94 -1.72
C PRO A 34 0.17 13.09 -0.46
N TYR A 35 -0.61 12.02 -0.47
CA TYR A 35 -0.51 10.97 0.54
C TYR A 35 -0.57 9.60 -0.11
N ILE A 36 0.04 8.63 0.57
CA ILE A 36 0.09 7.24 0.14
C ILE A 36 -0.84 6.45 1.04
N LEU A 37 -1.85 5.85 0.43
CA LEU A 37 -2.67 4.81 1.02
C LEU A 37 -2.10 3.45 0.61
N SER A 38 -1.89 2.56 1.56
CA SER A 38 -1.54 1.18 1.25
C SER A 38 -2.36 0.17 2.02
N MET A 39 -2.72 -0.90 1.32
CA MET A 39 -3.46 -2.04 1.87
C MET A 39 -2.79 -3.34 1.45
N ALA A 40 -2.72 -4.32 2.35
CA ALA A 40 -2.19 -5.64 2.04
C ALA A 40 -2.86 -6.76 2.86
N ILE A 41 -3.07 -7.90 2.22
CA ILE A 41 -3.57 -9.14 2.83
C ILE A 41 -2.58 -10.25 2.49
N ASP A 42 -2.05 -10.88 3.52
CA ASP A 42 -1.20 -12.07 3.41
C ASP A 42 -1.99 -13.34 3.75
N GLN A 43 -1.36 -14.51 3.70
CA GLN A 43 -2.04 -15.77 4.00
C GLN A 43 -2.66 -15.78 5.42
N SER A 44 -1.97 -15.19 6.39
CA SER A 44 -2.48 -15.11 7.76
C SER A 44 -3.70 -14.20 7.85
N GLY A 45 -3.67 -13.06 7.15
CA GLY A 45 -4.78 -12.11 7.08
C GLY A 45 -5.97 -12.61 6.26
N ALA A 46 -5.78 -13.56 5.35
CA ALA A 46 -6.88 -14.23 4.69
C ALA A 46 -7.57 -15.27 5.60
N LYS A 47 -6.80 -16.03 6.38
CA LYS A 47 -7.33 -17.04 7.32
C LYS A 47 -7.97 -16.42 8.56
N ALA A 48 -7.37 -15.34 9.05
CA ALA A 48 -7.91 -14.47 10.09
C ALA A 48 -8.16 -13.11 9.44
N PRO A 49 -9.39 -12.86 8.92
CA PRO A 49 -9.73 -11.71 8.08
C PRO A 49 -9.21 -10.37 8.62
N THR A 50 -8.02 -9.99 8.17
CA THR A 50 -7.31 -8.78 8.58
C THR A 50 -6.61 -8.14 7.39
N ILE A 51 -6.52 -6.81 7.42
CA ILE A 51 -5.85 -6.00 6.41
C ILE A 51 -4.71 -5.23 7.08
N ASN A 52 -3.51 -5.32 6.54
CA ASN A 52 -2.44 -4.38 6.85
C ASN A 52 -2.72 -3.09 6.09
N PHE A 53 -2.80 -1.98 6.81
CA PHE A 53 -3.23 -0.69 6.29
C PHE A 53 -2.28 0.42 6.74
N ASN A 54 -1.94 1.35 5.85
CA ASN A 54 -1.15 2.52 6.18
C ASN A 54 -1.63 3.74 5.38
N VAL A 55 -1.53 4.92 6.00
CA VAL A 55 -1.71 6.21 5.33
C VAL A 55 -0.55 7.10 5.72
N LEU A 56 0.20 7.59 4.74
CA LEU A 56 1.33 8.48 4.99
C LEU A 56 1.19 9.77 4.17
N PRO A 57 0.99 10.93 4.81
CA PRO A 57 0.96 12.22 4.13
C PRO A 57 2.36 12.79 3.87
N PHE A 58 2.49 13.52 2.78
CA PHE A 58 3.69 14.23 2.36
C PHE A 58 3.34 15.69 2.07
N PRO A 59 3.37 16.56 3.08
CA PRO A 59 2.95 17.92 2.90
C PRO A 59 3.95 18.73 2.08
N LYS A 60 3.45 19.68 1.29
CA LYS A 60 4.23 20.67 0.54
C LYS A 60 5.27 20.08 -0.42
N VAL A 61 4.94 18.98 -1.10
CA VAL A 61 5.77 18.43 -2.18
C VAL A 61 5.61 19.31 -3.41
N ARG A 62 6.71 19.77 -4.03
CA ARG A 62 6.60 20.56 -5.27
C ARG A 62 6.52 19.66 -6.49
N LYS A 63 5.89 20.18 -7.54
CA LYS A 63 5.88 19.51 -8.84
C LYS A 63 7.31 19.37 -9.40
N GLY A 64 7.66 18.16 -9.78
CA GLY A 64 8.99 17.76 -10.21
C GLY A 64 9.91 17.29 -9.08
N ASP A 65 9.51 17.44 -7.81
CA ASP A 65 10.29 16.94 -6.70
C ASP A 65 10.20 15.42 -6.61
N THR A 66 11.29 14.82 -6.16
CA THR A 66 11.34 13.41 -5.76
C THR A 66 11.43 13.34 -4.25
N VAL A 67 10.44 12.68 -3.66
CA VAL A 67 10.49 12.26 -2.26
C VAL A 67 11.25 10.94 -2.24
N SER A 68 12.42 10.96 -1.62
CA SER A 68 13.22 9.77 -1.39
C SER A 68 13.14 9.34 0.07
N PHE A 69 13.17 8.03 0.29
CA PHE A 69 13.17 7.45 1.61
C PHE A 69 14.56 6.88 1.87
N ASP A 70 15.23 7.39 2.90
CA ASP A 70 16.53 6.87 3.34
C ASP A 70 16.42 5.42 3.82
N GLY A 71 17.57 4.77 3.96
CA GLY A 71 17.67 3.40 4.47
C GLY A 71 16.87 2.40 3.64
N GLN A 72 15.93 1.72 4.28
CA GLN A 72 15.17 0.63 3.64
C GLN A 72 14.02 1.13 2.76
N GLY A 73 13.50 2.33 2.97
CA GLY A 73 12.33 2.86 2.26
C GLY A 73 11.11 3.00 3.16
N HIS A 74 10.01 3.51 2.61
CA HIS A 74 8.72 3.58 3.32
C HIS A 74 8.00 2.24 3.31
N LEU A 75 7.60 1.77 4.48
CA LEU A 75 7.04 0.45 4.70
C LEU A 75 5.56 0.37 4.30
N ILE A 76 5.28 -0.51 3.34
CA ILE A 76 3.92 -0.83 2.86
C ILE A 76 3.39 -2.10 3.53
N TYR A 77 4.27 -3.10 3.65
CA TYR A 77 3.99 -4.36 4.31
C TYR A 77 5.25 -4.88 5.01
N GLY A 78 5.04 -5.65 6.07
CA GLY A 78 6.09 -6.32 6.81
C GLY A 78 6.80 -5.39 7.79
N PRO A 79 7.98 -5.76 8.30
CA PRO A 79 8.66 -7.03 8.06
C PRO A 79 7.90 -8.21 8.66
N GLN A 80 7.41 -9.11 7.80
CA GLN A 80 6.66 -10.31 8.18
C GLN A 80 6.84 -11.38 7.08
N ASN A 81 6.70 -12.66 7.43
CA ASN A 81 6.58 -13.74 6.44
C ASN A 81 5.12 -13.76 5.92
N PRO A 82 4.87 -13.64 4.62
CA PRO A 82 3.51 -13.60 4.07
C PRO A 82 2.78 -14.94 4.06
N GLY A 83 3.46 -16.05 4.35
CA GLY A 83 2.94 -17.38 4.06
C GLY A 83 2.89 -17.63 2.56
N GLU A 84 1.84 -18.22 2.04
CA GLU A 84 1.77 -18.57 0.60
C GLU A 84 1.74 -17.38 -0.36
N PHE A 85 1.20 -16.24 0.08
CA PHE A 85 1.03 -15.08 -0.79
C PHE A 85 0.97 -13.76 -0.02
N LEU A 86 1.17 -12.67 -0.76
CA LEU A 86 0.83 -11.30 -0.37
C LEU A 86 0.07 -10.63 -1.51
N ALA A 87 -1.17 -10.20 -1.28
CA ALA A 87 -1.86 -9.27 -2.18
C ALA A 87 -1.72 -7.86 -1.60
N TYR A 88 -1.45 -6.85 -2.43
CA TYR A 88 -1.32 -5.47 -1.99
C TYR A 88 -1.83 -4.45 -3.01
N SER A 89 -2.16 -3.26 -2.52
CA SER A 89 -2.52 -2.07 -3.27
C SER A 89 -1.83 -0.85 -2.65
N ILE A 90 -1.24 -0.01 -3.49
CA ILE A 90 -0.60 1.26 -3.15
C ILE A 90 -1.26 2.32 -4.02
N THR A 91 -1.89 3.29 -3.38
CA THR A 91 -2.57 4.40 -4.03
C THR A 91 -1.95 5.71 -3.59
N PHE A 92 -1.54 6.52 -4.57
CA PHE A 92 -1.11 7.89 -4.39
C PHE A 92 -2.32 8.78 -4.67
N MET A 93 -2.64 9.62 -3.69
CA MET A 93 -3.76 10.55 -3.75
C MET A 93 -3.22 11.96 -3.52
N GLU A 94 -3.90 12.96 -4.09
CA GLU A 94 -3.74 14.37 -3.74
C GLU A 94 -4.87 14.77 -2.81
N SER A 95 -4.56 15.41 -1.68
CA SER A 95 -5.60 15.98 -0.83
C SER A 95 -5.84 17.45 -1.14
N ASP A 96 -7.12 17.83 -1.21
CA ASP A 96 -7.57 19.22 -1.29
C ASP A 96 -7.61 19.90 0.10
N GLN A 97 -7.36 19.16 1.18
CA GLN A 97 -7.43 19.61 2.57
C GLN A 97 -6.14 19.28 3.36
N ASP A 98 -5.99 19.85 4.56
CA ASP A 98 -4.85 19.55 5.43
C ASP A 98 -4.91 18.08 5.90
N VAL A 99 -3.97 17.26 5.41
CA VAL A 99 -4.02 15.79 5.42
C VAL A 99 -3.78 15.15 6.81
N ARG A 100 -3.66 15.96 7.87
CA ARG A 100 -3.20 15.52 9.19
C ARG A 100 -4.18 14.58 9.90
N ASP A 101 -5.47 14.65 9.58
CA ASP A 101 -6.51 13.77 10.14
C ASP A 101 -7.02 12.69 9.15
N ALA A 102 -6.45 12.62 7.94
CA ALA A 102 -6.93 11.73 6.88
C ALA A 102 -6.84 10.25 7.26
N ALA A 103 -5.84 9.84 8.04
CA ALA A 103 -5.63 8.45 8.39
C ALA A 103 -6.80 7.84 9.18
N GLY A 104 -7.39 8.57 10.12
CA GLY A 104 -8.53 8.09 10.91
C GLY A 104 -9.82 7.98 10.08
N VAL A 105 -10.05 8.97 9.21
CA VAL A 105 -11.19 8.98 8.29
C VAL A 105 -11.10 7.82 7.30
N ILE A 106 -9.94 7.63 6.66
CA ILE A 106 -9.73 6.55 5.70
C ILE A 106 -9.83 5.19 6.38
N GLU A 107 -9.30 5.02 7.60
CA GLU A 107 -9.45 3.77 8.37
C GLU A 107 -10.94 3.44 8.62
N GLY A 108 -11.74 4.44 9.00
CA GLY A 108 -13.19 4.29 9.18
C GLY A 108 -13.91 3.90 7.88
N ILE A 109 -13.50 4.48 6.75
CA ILE A 109 -14.01 4.12 5.43
C ILE A 109 -13.66 2.67 5.11
N VAL A 110 -12.39 2.25 5.27
CA VAL A 110 -11.97 0.86 5.01
C VAL A 110 -12.81 -0.13 5.80
N LYS A 111 -13.00 0.11 7.10
CA LYS A 111 -13.84 -0.76 7.95
C LYS A 111 -15.29 -0.82 7.45
N SER A 112 -15.89 0.34 7.17
CA SER A 112 -17.27 0.42 6.70
C SER A 112 -17.47 -0.29 5.35
N GLU A 113 -16.58 -0.05 4.39
CA GLU A 113 -16.65 -0.65 3.06
C GLU A 113 -16.36 -2.16 3.10
N ALA A 114 -15.50 -2.63 4.01
CA ALA A 114 -15.24 -4.06 4.20
C ALA A 114 -16.46 -4.83 4.68
N VAL A 115 -17.28 -4.24 5.56
CA VAL A 115 -18.57 -4.83 5.96
C VAL A 115 -19.52 -4.87 4.76
N LYS A 116 -19.64 -3.76 4.01
CA LYS A 116 -20.56 -3.67 2.86
C LYS A 116 -20.26 -4.69 1.77
N VAL A 117 -18.98 -4.96 1.49
CA VAL A 117 -18.58 -5.95 0.48
C VAL A 117 -18.52 -7.38 1.01
N GLY A 118 -18.81 -7.61 2.28
CA GLY A 118 -18.74 -8.93 2.90
C GLY A 118 -17.31 -9.50 2.89
N ALA A 119 -16.29 -8.65 3.01
CA ALA A 119 -14.89 -9.04 2.85
C ALA A 119 -14.49 -10.20 3.78
N LYS A 120 -14.95 -10.17 5.04
CA LYS A 120 -14.77 -11.25 6.01
C LYS A 120 -15.36 -12.57 5.52
N ALA A 121 -16.62 -12.56 5.09
CA ALA A 121 -17.30 -13.76 4.62
C ALA A 121 -16.61 -14.36 3.39
N LEU A 122 -16.16 -13.52 2.45
CA LEU A 122 -15.39 -13.94 1.28
C LEU A 122 -14.07 -14.63 1.69
N LEU A 123 -13.29 -14.00 2.56
CA LEU A 123 -12.00 -14.54 3.00
C LEU A 123 -12.15 -15.82 3.83
N VAL A 124 -13.14 -15.90 4.71
CA VAL A 124 -13.43 -17.12 5.49
C VAL A 124 -13.84 -18.28 4.60
N ALA A 125 -14.69 -18.01 3.59
CA ALA A 125 -15.16 -19.04 2.67
C ALA A 125 -14.03 -19.54 1.75
N ASN A 126 -13.12 -18.66 1.34
CA ASN A 126 -12.05 -19.00 0.40
C ASN A 126 -10.76 -18.17 0.66
N PRO A 127 -9.89 -18.56 1.61
CA PRO A 127 -8.72 -17.79 2.02
C PRO A 127 -7.54 -17.92 1.04
N THR A 128 -7.77 -17.63 -0.24
CA THR A 128 -6.79 -17.74 -1.33
C THR A 128 -6.28 -16.38 -1.77
N TYR A 129 -5.16 -16.37 -2.52
CA TYR A 129 -4.63 -15.12 -3.09
C TYR A 129 -5.63 -14.44 -4.03
N ALA A 130 -6.43 -15.21 -4.78
CA ALA A 130 -7.42 -14.66 -5.72
C ALA A 130 -8.51 -13.87 -4.98
N THR A 131 -9.04 -14.44 -3.89
CA THR A 131 -10.02 -13.76 -3.03
C THR A 131 -9.40 -12.56 -2.33
N ALA A 132 -8.14 -12.65 -1.86
CA ALA A 132 -7.44 -11.51 -1.27
C ALA A 132 -7.26 -10.35 -2.27
N VAL A 133 -6.89 -10.65 -3.52
CA VAL A 133 -6.78 -9.66 -4.59
C VAL A 133 -8.14 -9.02 -4.89
N GLU A 134 -9.20 -9.81 -4.98
CA GLU A 134 -10.55 -9.30 -5.21
C GLU A 134 -11.01 -8.36 -4.09
N VAL A 135 -10.80 -8.76 -2.83
CA VAL A 135 -11.16 -7.97 -1.65
C VAL A 135 -10.38 -6.66 -1.62
N ILE A 136 -9.05 -6.70 -1.78
CA ILE A 136 -8.22 -5.48 -1.80
C ILE A 136 -8.60 -4.58 -2.97
N GLY A 137 -8.87 -5.14 -4.15
CA GLY A 137 -9.26 -4.37 -5.33
C GLY A 137 -10.55 -3.61 -5.09
N LYS A 138 -11.60 -4.33 -4.67
CA LYS A 138 -12.92 -3.73 -4.35
C LYS A 138 -12.82 -2.68 -3.25
N LEU A 139 -12.09 -2.97 -2.18
CA LEU A 139 -11.87 -2.01 -1.09
C LEU A 139 -11.11 -0.78 -1.55
N SER A 140 -10.08 -0.95 -2.38
CA SER A 140 -9.33 0.17 -2.97
C SER A 140 -10.26 1.06 -3.79
N ASP A 141 -11.07 0.49 -4.67
CA ASP A 141 -12.01 1.24 -5.51
C ASP A 141 -13.03 2.01 -4.67
N LEU A 142 -13.58 1.39 -3.62
CA LEU A 142 -14.56 2.02 -2.74
C LEU A 142 -13.96 3.14 -1.88
N VAL A 143 -12.78 2.92 -1.32
CA VAL A 143 -12.05 3.95 -0.56
C VAL A 143 -11.73 5.13 -1.47
N ILE A 144 -11.17 4.90 -2.66
CA ILE A 144 -10.89 5.96 -3.63
C ILE A 144 -12.18 6.70 -4.01
N SER A 145 -13.28 5.99 -4.24
CA SER A 145 -14.57 6.60 -4.56
C SER A 145 -15.10 7.47 -3.41
N ALA A 146 -14.87 7.07 -2.15
CA ALA A 146 -15.21 7.86 -0.98
C ALA A 146 -14.30 9.10 -0.86
N MET A 147 -13.00 8.96 -1.10
CA MET A 147 -12.05 10.07 -1.06
C MET A 147 -12.31 11.11 -2.17
N LYS A 148 -12.69 10.67 -3.37
CA LYS A 148 -13.14 11.57 -4.46
C LYS A 148 -14.36 12.40 -4.07
N LYS A 149 -15.29 11.86 -3.26
CA LYS A 149 -16.41 12.66 -2.71
C LYS A 149 -15.94 13.73 -1.72
N ASN A 150 -14.79 13.50 -1.08
CA ASN A 150 -14.10 14.48 -0.22
C ASN A 150 -13.17 15.42 -1.01
N LYS A 151 -13.22 15.38 -2.35
CA LYS A 151 -12.41 16.17 -3.30
C LYS A 151 -10.93 15.79 -3.37
N ASP A 152 -10.57 14.61 -2.87
CA ASP A 152 -9.23 14.08 -3.10
C ASP A 152 -9.14 13.42 -4.47
N ASP A 153 -8.04 13.67 -5.18
CA ASP A 153 -7.80 13.14 -6.52
C ASP A 153 -6.86 11.93 -6.49
N GLU A 154 -7.20 10.89 -7.25
CA GLU A 154 -6.31 9.75 -7.44
C GLU A 154 -5.22 10.11 -8.46
N LEU A 155 -3.97 10.13 -7.99
CA LEU A 155 -2.82 10.43 -8.84
C LEU A 155 -2.31 9.18 -9.53
N PHE A 156 -2.19 8.08 -8.80
CA PHE A 156 -1.63 6.82 -9.30
C PHE A 156 -1.99 5.65 -8.40
N ARG A 157 -2.12 4.46 -8.99
CA ARG A 157 -2.35 3.24 -8.24
C ARG A 157 -1.52 2.10 -8.79
N ARG A 158 -0.92 1.32 -7.89
CA ARG A 158 -0.20 0.08 -8.18
C ARG A 158 -0.69 -1.02 -7.25
N SER A 159 -1.13 -2.12 -7.85
CA SER A 159 -1.47 -3.34 -7.12
C SER A 159 -0.54 -4.47 -7.54
N GLY A 160 -0.38 -5.47 -6.67
CA GLY A 160 0.45 -6.62 -6.96
C GLY A 160 0.10 -7.83 -6.12
N THR A 161 0.55 -8.99 -6.58
CA THR A 161 0.51 -10.25 -5.83
C THR A 161 1.91 -10.84 -5.82
N LEU A 162 2.42 -11.17 -4.64
CA LEU A 162 3.67 -11.89 -4.45
C LEU A 162 3.36 -13.31 -4.02
N LEU A 163 3.97 -14.31 -4.64
CA LEU A 163 3.73 -15.72 -4.37
C LEU A 163 4.97 -16.37 -3.77
N ARG A 164 4.80 -17.27 -2.80
CA ARG A 164 5.92 -18.02 -2.23
C ARG A 164 6.57 -18.94 -3.26
N ASP A 165 5.75 -19.62 -4.05
CA ASP A 165 6.15 -20.78 -4.84
C ASP A 165 6.54 -20.39 -6.29
N VAL A 166 7.12 -19.20 -6.48
CA VAL A 166 7.72 -18.73 -7.75
C VAL A 166 9.23 -18.51 -7.58
N THR A 167 9.96 -18.26 -8.67
CA THR A 167 11.42 -18.03 -8.63
C THR A 167 11.79 -16.63 -9.17
N PRO A 168 12.41 -15.75 -8.37
CA PRO A 168 12.65 -15.90 -6.93
C PRO A 168 11.33 -15.79 -6.13
N ALA A 169 11.26 -16.46 -4.98
CA ALA A 169 10.07 -16.42 -4.11
C ALA A 169 9.71 -14.98 -3.74
N TYR A 170 8.42 -14.65 -3.79
CA TYR A 170 7.87 -13.31 -3.56
C TYR A 170 8.50 -12.19 -4.39
N ASP A 171 9.22 -12.51 -5.46
CA ASP A 171 10.04 -11.52 -6.17
C ASP A 171 11.04 -10.78 -5.26
N ILE A 172 11.59 -11.47 -4.25
CA ILE A 172 12.58 -10.87 -3.37
C ILE A 172 13.73 -10.25 -4.16
N LEU A 173 14.24 -9.13 -3.65
CA LEU A 173 15.31 -8.32 -4.24
C LEU A 173 14.95 -7.68 -5.59
N ARG A 174 13.70 -7.78 -6.05
CA ARG A 174 13.23 -7.03 -7.21
C ARG A 174 12.82 -5.61 -6.81
N THR A 175 13.09 -4.68 -7.72
CA THR A 175 12.54 -3.33 -7.70
C THR A 175 11.71 -3.12 -8.96
N TYR A 176 10.50 -2.62 -8.77
CA TYR A 176 9.57 -2.31 -9.83
C TYR A 176 9.42 -0.80 -9.96
N THR A 177 9.89 -0.26 -11.08
CA THR A 177 9.60 1.11 -11.48
C THR A 177 8.23 1.16 -12.16
N SER A 178 7.39 2.12 -11.79
CA SER A 178 6.12 2.37 -12.47
C SER A 178 5.85 3.86 -12.55
N GLU A 179 5.17 4.28 -13.60
CA GLU A 179 4.78 5.67 -13.76
C GLU A 179 3.51 5.85 -14.60
N ASN A 180 2.84 6.97 -14.39
CA ASN A 180 1.86 7.55 -15.29
C ASN A 180 2.18 9.05 -15.52
N ASP A 181 1.21 9.88 -15.90
CA ASP A 181 1.42 11.31 -16.09
C ASP A 181 1.69 12.08 -14.78
N PHE A 182 1.30 11.56 -13.63
CA PHE A 182 1.31 12.24 -12.33
C PHE A 182 2.40 11.73 -11.37
N ILE A 183 2.63 10.42 -11.31
CA ILE A 183 3.57 9.81 -10.37
C ILE A 183 4.55 8.92 -11.11
N LYS A 184 5.81 8.95 -10.68
CA LYS A 184 6.78 7.87 -10.89
C LYS A 184 7.16 7.31 -9.53
N THR A 185 7.26 6.00 -9.37
CA THR A 185 7.65 5.39 -8.10
C THR A 185 8.48 4.13 -8.30
N ASN A 186 9.34 3.84 -7.32
CA ASN A 186 10.10 2.61 -7.21
C ASN A 186 9.63 1.83 -5.98
N VAL A 187 9.07 0.64 -6.22
CA VAL A 187 8.65 -0.28 -5.15
C VAL A 187 9.60 -1.46 -5.12
N ALA A 188 10.20 -1.73 -3.96
CA ALA A 188 11.14 -2.85 -3.77
C ALA A 188 10.57 -3.90 -2.83
N ILE A 189 10.93 -5.15 -3.08
CA ILE A 189 10.69 -6.28 -2.18
C ILE A 189 12.04 -6.65 -1.59
N ILE A 190 12.18 -6.51 -0.28
CA ILE A 190 13.45 -6.73 0.41
C ILE A 190 13.31 -7.79 1.50
N PRO A 191 14.29 -8.69 1.68
CA PRO A 191 14.42 -9.45 2.91
C PRO A 191 14.65 -8.48 4.07
N LEU A 192 13.79 -8.51 5.09
CA LEU A 192 13.89 -7.62 6.25
C LEU A 192 13.47 -8.38 7.51
N LYS A 193 14.45 -8.67 8.39
CA LYS A 193 14.22 -9.48 9.60
C LYS A 193 13.43 -8.73 10.68
N THR A 194 13.71 -7.43 10.84
CA THR A 194 13.16 -6.59 11.90
C THR A 194 12.97 -5.18 11.38
N SER A 195 11.90 -4.51 11.84
CA SER A 195 11.72 -3.09 11.60
C SER A 195 12.68 -2.33 12.49
N ASN A 196 13.19 -1.20 12.02
CA ASN A 196 13.88 -0.24 12.89
C ASN A 196 12.89 0.57 13.73
N ASN A 197 11.57 0.37 13.53
CA ASN A 197 10.47 1.09 14.19
C ASN A 197 10.54 2.61 14.00
N LEU A 198 11.22 3.07 12.95
CA LEU A 198 11.29 4.48 12.59
C LEU A 198 10.25 4.76 11.51
N GLY A 199 9.28 5.63 11.83
CA GLY A 199 8.16 5.98 10.96
C GLY A 199 6.86 5.22 11.30
N ALA A 200 5.76 5.64 10.69
CA ALA A 200 4.46 5.01 10.88
C ALA A 200 4.49 3.56 10.34
N SER A 201 4.38 2.58 11.23
CA SER A 201 4.19 1.18 10.87
C SER A 201 2.74 0.96 10.41
N GLY A 202 2.55 0.06 9.44
CA GLY A 202 1.20 -0.37 9.04
C GLY A 202 0.40 -0.87 10.24
N LYS A 203 -0.87 -0.48 10.32
CA LYS A 203 -1.85 -0.97 11.29
C LYS A 203 -2.50 -2.24 10.77
N LYS A 204 -2.89 -3.15 11.66
CA LYS A 204 -3.78 -4.26 11.32
C LYS A 204 -5.21 -3.85 11.60
N ILE A 205 -6.07 -3.93 10.59
CA ILE A 205 -7.51 -3.74 10.69
C ILE A 205 -8.14 -5.14 10.71
N GLU A 206 -8.84 -5.47 11.78
CA GLU A 206 -9.70 -6.66 11.82
C GLU A 206 -10.99 -6.39 11.05
N LEU A 207 -11.41 -7.35 10.24
CA LEU A 207 -12.65 -7.27 9.49
C LEU A 207 -13.80 -7.82 10.35
N GLU A 208 -14.82 -7.00 10.54
CA GLU A 208 -16.03 -7.34 11.31
C GLU A 208 -17.02 -8.19 10.50
#